data_AF-A0A974I065-F1
#
_entry.id   AF-A0A974I065-F1
#
_cell.length_a   1.000
_cell.length_b   1.000
_cell.length_c   1.000
_cell.angle_alpha   90.00
_cell.angle_beta   90.00
_cell.angle_gamma   90.00
#
_symmetry.space_group_name_H-M   'P 1'
#
loop_
_entity.id
_entity.type
_entity.pdbx_description
1 polymer ?
#
loop_
_entity_poly.entity_id
_entity_poly.type
_entity_poly.pdbx_seq_one_letter_code
_entity_poly.pdbx_strand_id
1 'polypeptide(L)'
;LHHYIRNLHFKDPWGRETRYKEFREILREYWILNWCLTSKKKSTENIIGNIVLSESIMNIEINFKEITWKKDTKNQTLKSQCSANCLPGYRKIPRTSAVLCCYDCTPCSNGEISNVTDMENCLKCKDNEWPNQEKTICNEKQIEFLSFVGDPLTLVFIILSALLYIIATVILGILISFRDTPVVKSNNQTLSCVLLVSIKLSFLSVFLFLGRPVDITCMLRQTSFGISFSISVSCVLAKTIMVCIAFKVTKPGSPWGKLIGVKLAKWVVFICSLIQCLINVIWLSISPPYVEINSHSEPGKIIIQCNEGSVVAFYIVLSYMGLLASVSFIVAFLARTLPDSFNEAKYITFSMLLFCSVWITMIPAYLSTKGKYMVAVEVFAIISSSCGLLFCIFLPKCYIILFKPEMNTKEFLLRKCNT
;
A
#
# COMPACT_ATOMS: atom_id res chain seq x y z
N LEU A 1 -34.88 -71.79 48.29
CA LEU A 1 -35.79 -70.67 47.92
C LEU A 1 -35.12 -69.62 47.03
N HIS A 2 -34.01 -69.01 47.46
CA HIS A 2 -33.32 -67.94 46.71
C HIS A 2 -32.89 -68.32 45.29
N HIS A 3 -32.41 -69.56 45.07
CA HIS A 3 -32.08 -70.11 43.75
C HIS A 3 -33.27 -70.16 42.79
N TYR A 4 -34.48 -70.44 43.28
CA TYR A 4 -35.69 -70.53 42.46
C TYR A 4 -36.26 -69.15 42.12
N ILE A 5 -36.09 -68.15 42.99
CA ILE A 5 -36.54 -66.76 42.77
C ILE A 5 -35.67 -66.04 41.73
N ARG A 6 -34.41 -66.46 41.55
CA ARG A 6 -33.43 -65.81 40.66
C ARG A 6 -33.70 -65.96 39.16
N ASN A 7 -34.54 -66.94 38.79
CA ASN A 7 -34.89 -67.30 37.41
C ASN A 7 -36.43 -67.42 37.25
N LEU A 8 -37.17 -66.45 37.78
CA LEU A 8 -38.62 -66.48 37.80
C LEU A 8 -39.17 -65.76 36.57
N HIS A 9 -39.97 -66.46 35.77
CA HIS A 9 -40.71 -65.90 34.65
C HIS A 9 -42.20 -66.09 34.93
N PHE A 10 -42.93 -64.99 35.02
CA PHE A 10 -44.37 -65.04 35.23
C PHE A 10 -45.04 -63.88 34.51
N LYS A 11 -46.32 -64.08 34.23
CA LYS A 11 -47.18 -63.05 33.66
C LYS A 11 -47.93 -62.38 34.80
N ASP A 12 -47.82 -61.06 34.88
CA ASP A 12 -48.57 -60.30 35.89
C ASP A 12 -50.08 -60.27 35.52
N PRO A 13 -50.96 -59.83 36.45
CA PRO A 13 -52.41 -59.71 36.18
C PRO A 13 -52.78 -58.76 35.04
N TRP A 14 -51.85 -57.89 34.62
CA TRP A 14 -52.00 -56.96 33.51
C TRP A 14 -51.45 -57.53 32.19
N GLY A 15 -51.03 -58.79 32.18
CA GLY A 15 -50.57 -59.51 31.00
C GLY A 15 -49.10 -59.25 30.62
N ARG A 16 -48.30 -58.62 31.49
CA ARG A 16 -46.88 -58.32 31.23
C ARG A 16 -45.99 -59.48 31.66
N GLU A 17 -45.09 -59.89 30.78
CA GLU A 17 -44.09 -60.92 31.06
C GLU A 17 -42.93 -60.33 31.87
N THR A 18 -42.79 -60.77 33.12
CA THR A 18 -41.70 -60.33 34.01
C THR A 18 -40.68 -61.44 34.15
N ARG A 19 -39.43 -61.17 33.80
CA ARG A 19 -38.30 -62.11 33.92
C ARG A 19 -37.31 -61.60 34.95
N TYR A 20 -37.22 -62.27 36.08
CA TYR A 20 -36.15 -62.02 37.06
C TYR A 20 -34.89 -62.73 36.56
N LYS A 21 -33.88 -61.95 36.18
CA LYS A 21 -32.49 -62.39 36.06
C LYS A 21 -31.66 -61.61 37.07
N GLU A 22 -31.04 -62.32 37.99
CA GLU A 22 -29.86 -61.88 38.74
C GLU A 22 -29.83 -60.42 39.27
N PHE A 23 -30.82 -60.00 40.07
CA PHE A 23 -30.85 -58.75 40.86
C PHE A 23 -30.54 -57.41 40.14
N ARG A 24 -30.25 -57.38 38.83
CA ARG A 24 -29.80 -56.16 38.14
C ARG A 24 -30.82 -55.51 37.23
N GLU A 25 -31.70 -56.23 36.57
CA GLU A 25 -32.50 -55.63 35.49
C GLU A 25 -33.96 -56.11 35.53
N ILE A 26 -34.80 -55.30 36.17
CA ILE A 26 -36.24 -55.31 35.93
C ILE A 26 -36.47 -54.31 34.80
N LEU A 27 -37.21 -54.71 33.76
CA LEU A 27 -37.68 -53.79 32.73
C LEU A 27 -38.52 -52.71 33.42
N ARG A 28 -38.03 -51.46 33.44
CA ARG A 28 -38.66 -50.39 34.22
C ARG A 28 -39.47 -49.51 33.27
N GLU A 29 -40.77 -49.55 33.47
CA GLU A 29 -41.70 -48.63 32.83
C GLU A 29 -42.08 -47.54 33.84
N TYR A 30 -41.96 -46.28 33.43
CA TYR A 30 -42.35 -45.13 34.21
C TYR A 30 -43.41 -44.33 33.45
N TRP A 31 -44.48 -43.92 34.11
CA TRP A 31 -45.44 -42.98 33.54
C TRP A 31 -45.01 -41.54 33.80
N ILE A 32 -45.15 -40.70 32.79
CA ILE A 32 -44.93 -39.26 32.89
C ILE A 32 -46.29 -38.62 33.17
N LEU A 33 -46.37 -37.90 34.28
CA LEU A 33 -47.60 -37.28 34.77
C LEU A 33 -47.51 -35.77 34.66
N ASN A 34 -48.58 -35.14 34.18
CA ASN A 34 -48.76 -33.71 34.19
C ASN A 34 -49.78 -33.33 35.27
N TRP A 35 -49.34 -32.53 36.24
CA TRP A 35 -50.16 -32.07 37.36
C TRP A 35 -50.70 -30.67 37.08
N CYS A 36 -52.02 -30.52 37.05
CA CYS A 36 -52.67 -29.26 36.74
C CYS A 36 -53.67 -28.85 37.81
N LEU A 37 -53.65 -27.57 38.20
CA LEU A 37 -54.61 -27.00 39.13
C LEU A 37 -55.77 -26.40 38.32
N THR A 38 -56.94 -27.02 38.39
CA THR A 38 -58.14 -26.49 37.74
C THR A 38 -58.61 -25.20 38.46
N SER A 39 -59.37 -24.34 37.77
CA SER A 39 -59.92 -23.08 38.30
C SER A 39 -60.69 -23.22 39.63
N LYS A 40 -61.17 -24.43 39.95
CA LYS A 40 -61.84 -24.79 41.21
C LYS A 40 -60.90 -25.25 42.34
N LYS A 41 -59.58 -24.97 42.26
CA LYS A 41 -58.53 -25.45 43.19
C LYS A 41 -58.44 -26.99 43.33
N LYS A 42 -58.98 -27.74 42.37
CA LYS A 42 -58.88 -29.20 42.32
C LYS A 42 -57.64 -29.56 41.50
N SER A 43 -56.80 -30.46 42.02
CA SER A 43 -55.66 -31.00 41.28
C SER A 43 -56.15 -32.13 40.37
N THR A 44 -55.78 -32.08 39.09
CA THR A 44 -56.00 -33.14 38.12
C THR A 44 -54.65 -33.65 37.64
N GLU A 45 -54.49 -34.96 37.63
CA GLU A 45 -53.33 -35.68 37.13
C GLU A 45 -53.68 -36.29 35.77
N ASN A 46 -52.91 -35.96 34.74
CA ASN A 46 -53.03 -36.59 33.43
C ASN A 46 -51.73 -37.34 33.11
N ILE A 47 -51.84 -38.60 32.71
CA ILE A 47 -50.72 -39.34 32.13
C ILE A 47 -50.49 -38.77 30.73
N ILE A 48 -49.28 -38.30 30.45
CA ILE A 48 -48.92 -37.64 29.19
C ILE A 48 -47.86 -38.40 28.40
N GLY A 49 -47.39 -39.53 28.92
CA GLY A 49 -46.33 -40.30 28.29
C GLY A 49 -45.82 -41.44 29.16
N ASN A 50 -44.93 -42.25 28.60
CA ASN A 50 -44.23 -43.31 29.31
C ASN A 50 -42.75 -43.36 28.91
N ILE A 51 -41.94 -43.89 29.82
CA ILE A 51 -40.53 -44.15 29.64
C ILE A 51 -40.32 -45.63 29.84
N VAL A 52 -39.80 -46.31 28.82
CA VAL A 52 -39.45 -47.72 28.89
C VAL A 52 -37.93 -47.84 28.87
N LEU A 53 -37.35 -48.32 29.98
CA LEU A 53 -35.93 -48.61 30.08
C LEU A 53 -35.67 -50.08 29.80
N SER A 54 -34.89 -50.34 28.75
CA SER A 54 -34.33 -51.65 28.39
C SER A 54 -32.79 -51.61 28.49
N GLU A 55 -32.14 -52.77 28.36
CA GLU A 55 -30.69 -52.97 28.58
C GLU A 55 -29.78 -51.98 27.82
N SER A 56 -30.22 -51.47 26.66
CA SER A 56 -29.42 -50.58 25.80
C SER A 56 -30.22 -49.41 25.21
N ILE A 57 -31.53 -49.35 25.44
CA ILE A 57 -32.43 -48.41 24.77
C ILE A 57 -33.35 -47.79 25.83
N MET A 58 -33.32 -46.46 25.89
CA MET A 58 -34.31 -45.66 26.63
C MET A 58 -35.27 -45.07 25.61
N ASN A 59 -36.51 -45.59 25.58
CA ASN A 59 -37.58 -45.02 24.77
C ASN A 59 -38.44 -44.11 25.62
N ILE A 60 -38.55 -42.85 25.21
CA ILE A 60 -39.40 -41.83 25.85
C ILE A 60 -40.47 -41.44 24.83
N GLU A 61 -41.73 -41.68 25.16
CA GLU A 61 -42.88 -41.22 24.37
C GLU A 61 -43.65 -40.19 25.18
N ILE A 62 -43.80 -38.98 24.64
CA ILE A 62 -44.52 -37.88 25.28
C ILE A 62 -45.54 -37.32 24.30
N ASN A 63 -46.80 -37.32 24.70
CA ASN A 63 -47.88 -36.67 23.97
C ASN A 63 -47.98 -35.20 24.36
N PHE A 64 -47.28 -34.34 23.62
CA PHE A 64 -47.27 -32.90 23.87
C PHE A 64 -48.65 -32.23 23.77
N LYS A 65 -49.62 -32.83 23.07
CA LYS A 65 -50.99 -32.29 22.94
C LYS A 65 -51.82 -32.42 24.21
N GLU A 66 -51.48 -33.39 25.07
CA GLU A 66 -52.19 -33.64 26.34
C GLU A 66 -51.61 -32.83 27.51
N ILE A 67 -50.49 -32.13 27.28
CA ILE A 67 -49.91 -31.23 28.27
C ILE A 67 -50.74 -29.95 28.35
N THR A 68 -51.29 -29.71 29.53
CA THR A 68 -52.03 -28.48 29.84
C THR A 68 -51.05 -27.43 30.39
N TRP A 69 -50.87 -26.33 29.67
CA TRP A 69 -49.98 -25.23 30.05
C TRP A 69 -50.72 -24.14 30.84
N LYS A 70 -50.02 -23.46 31.75
CA LYS A 70 -50.59 -22.37 32.55
C LYS A 70 -50.72 -21.07 31.72
N LYS A 71 -51.89 -20.86 31.10
CA LYS A 71 -52.39 -19.63 30.44
C LYS A 71 -51.55 -19.06 29.27
N ASP A 72 -52.21 -18.81 28.13
CA ASP A 72 -51.85 -17.95 26.98
C ASP A 72 -50.40 -17.96 26.42
N THR A 73 -49.63 -18.99 26.73
CA THR A 73 -48.45 -19.35 25.94
C THR A 73 -48.98 -20.19 24.78
N LYS A 74 -48.87 -19.71 23.54
CA LYS A 74 -49.35 -20.37 22.30
C LYS A 74 -48.70 -21.76 22.08
N ASN A 75 -48.93 -22.71 22.97
CA ASN A 75 -48.28 -24.02 23.05
C ASN A 75 -46.73 -23.97 23.01
N GLN A 76 -46.10 -22.89 23.46
CA GLN A 76 -44.65 -22.76 23.52
C GLN A 76 -44.14 -22.93 24.95
N THR A 77 -43.18 -23.84 25.13
CA THR A 77 -42.47 -24.05 26.38
C THR A 77 -41.51 -22.90 26.65
N LEU A 78 -41.48 -22.42 27.90
CA LEU A 78 -40.42 -21.52 28.36
C LEU A 78 -39.11 -22.31 28.37
N LYS A 79 -38.15 -21.91 27.52
CA LYS A 79 -36.82 -22.53 27.53
C LYS A 79 -36.09 -22.08 28.80
N SER A 80 -35.63 -23.03 29.62
CA SER A 80 -34.76 -22.76 30.77
C SER A 80 -33.33 -22.45 30.31
N GLN A 81 -33.15 -21.28 29.69
CA GLN A 81 -31.85 -20.80 29.21
C GLN A 81 -31.46 -19.55 29.99
N CYS A 82 -30.20 -19.52 30.46
CA CYS A 82 -29.65 -18.36 31.18
C CYS A 82 -29.30 -17.22 30.21
N SER A 83 -28.71 -17.58 29.08
CA SER A 83 -28.30 -16.66 28.02
C SER A 83 -28.98 -17.05 26.71
N ALA A 84 -29.30 -16.04 25.89
CA ALA A 84 -29.73 -16.27 24.53
C ALA A 84 -28.55 -16.75 23.66
N ASN A 85 -28.84 -17.60 22.67
CA ASN A 85 -27.82 -18.08 21.73
C ASN A 85 -27.14 -16.91 21.01
N CYS A 86 -25.82 -16.98 20.85
CA CYS A 86 -25.10 -15.97 20.09
C CYS A 86 -25.43 -16.06 18.59
N LEU A 87 -25.65 -14.92 17.95
CA LEU A 87 -25.84 -14.85 16.51
C LEU A 87 -24.51 -15.09 15.77
N PRO A 88 -24.54 -15.49 14.49
CA PRO A 88 -23.35 -15.50 13.64
C PRO A 88 -22.63 -14.14 13.69
N GLY A 89 -21.30 -14.16 13.63
CA GLY A 89 -20.43 -12.98 13.86
C GLY A 89 -20.02 -12.75 15.31
N TYR A 90 -20.65 -13.46 16.26
CA TYR A 90 -20.36 -13.38 17.69
C TYR A 90 -19.88 -14.73 18.23
N ARG A 91 -19.08 -14.68 19.30
CA ARG A 91 -18.65 -15.83 20.09
C ARG A 91 -19.09 -15.70 21.54
N LYS A 92 -19.16 -16.84 22.21
CA LYS A 92 -19.42 -16.92 23.65
C LYS A 92 -18.23 -16.38 24.45
N ILE A 93 -18.52 -15.65 25.52
CA ILE A 93 -17.56 -15.37 26.58
C ILE A 93 -18.15 -15.78 27.93
N PRO A 94 -17.46 -16.63 28.70
CA PRO A 94 -17.94 -17.05 30.02
C PRO A 94 -18.10 -15.84 30.94
N ARG A 95 -19.21 -15.78 31.67
CA ARG A 95 -19.40 -14.72 32.67
C ARG A 95 -18.63 -15.07 33.94
N THR A 96 -17.82 -14.14 34.43
CA THR A 96 -17.01 -14.33 35.64
C THR A 96 -17.91 -14.72 36.81
N SER A 97 -17.63 -15.85 37.45
CA SER A 97 -18.36 -16.40 38.60
C SER A 97 -19.79 -16.91 38.34
N ALA A 98 -20.18 -17.17 37.09
CA ALA A 98 -21.46 -17.78 36.73
C ALA A 98 -21.34 -19.29 36.40
N VAL A 99 -22.48 -19.99 36.32
CA VAL A 99 -22.57 -21.40 35.87
C VAL A 99 -22.25 -21.49 34.36
N LEU A 100 -21.68 -22.59 33.88
CA LEU A 100 -21.25 -22.77 32.47
C LEU A 100 -22.29 -22.37 31.41
N CYS A 101 -23.59 -22.53 31.69
CA CYS A 101 -24.67 -22.21 30.75
C CYS A 101 -24.96 -20.69 30.63
N CYS A 102 -24.33 -19.85 31.45
CA CYS A 102 -24.48 -18.39 31.45
C CYS A 102 -23.25 -17.73 30.83
N TYR A 103 -23.41 -17.20 29.62
CA TYR A 103 -22.36 -16.53 28.86
C TYR A 103 -22.88 -15.22 28.25
N ASP A 104 -21.97 -14.33 27.90
CA ASP A 104 -22.26 -13.15 27.08
C ASP A 104 -21.81 -13.38 25.64
N CYS A 105 -22.36 -12.62 24.69
CA CYS A 105 -21.98 -12.69 23.27
C CYS A 105 -21.11 -11.48 22.93
N THR A 106 -19.91 -11.74 22.41
CA THR A 106 -18.96 -10.70 21.98
C THR A 106 -18.61 -10.89 20.50
N PRO A 107 -18.44 -9.82 19.70
CA PRO A 107 -18.08 -9.96 18.30
C PRO A 107 -16.73 -10.66 18.13
N CYS A 108 -16.57 -11.42 17.06
CA CYS A 108 -15.29 -12.04 16.70
C CYS A 108 -14.18 -10.99 16.54
N SER A 109 -12.92 -11.39 16.71
CA SER A 109 -11.77 -10.50 16.52
C SER A 109 -11.55 -10.17 15.03
N ASN A 110 -10.60 -9.30 14.70
CA ASN A 110 -10.32 -8.96 13.31
C ASN A 110 -9.64 -10.14 12.60
N GLY A 111 -10.07 -10.46 11.37
CA GLY A 111 -9.60 -11.64 10.63
C GLY A 111 -10.29 -12.96 11.02
N GLU A 112 -11.29 -12.91 11.91
CA GLU A 112 -12.05 -14.08 12.35
C GLU A 112 -13.55 -13.91 12.06
N ILE A 113 -14.24 -15.03 11.87
CA ILE A 113 -15.68 -15.13 11.60
C ILE A 113 -16.36 -16.14 12.53
N SER A 114 -17.68 -16.02 12.65
CA SER A 114 -18.56 -17.03 13.21
C SER A 114 -19.72 -17.23 12.24
N ASN A 115 -19.75 -18.39 11.56
CA ASN A 115 -20.75 -18.70 10.54
C ASN A 115 -21.94 -19.52 11.08
N VAL A 116 -21.82 -20.07 12.30
CA VAL A 116 -22.85 -20.87 12.97
C VAL A 116 -23.33 -20.13 14.22
N THR A 117 -24.61 -20.30 14.56
CA THR A 117 -25.16 -19.79 15.82
C THR A 117 -24.50 -20.47 17.01
N ASP A 118 -24.30 -19.69 18.07
CA ASP A 118 -23.88 -20.17 19.38
C ASP A 118 -22.47 -20.78 19.44
N MET A 119 -21.55 -20.23 18.63
CA MET A 119 -20.16 -20.70 18.54
C MET A 119 -19.31 -20.28 19.76
N GLU A 120 -18.48 -21.19 20.28
CA GLU A 120 -17.58 -20.91 21.41
C GLU A 120 -16.34 -20.12 20.97
N ASN A 121 -15.72 -20.52 19.86
CA ASN A 121 -14.51 -19.90 19.32
C ASN A 121 -14.74 -19.50 17.87
N CYS A 122 -14.25 -18.32 17.47
CA CYS A 122 -14.33 -17.88 16.09
C CYS A 122 -13.34 -18.64 15.19
N LEU A 123 -13.66 -18.73 13.90
CA LEU A 123 -12.81 -19.31 12.88
C LEU A 123 -11.97 -18.22 12.22
N LYS A 124 -10.68 -18.45 12.06
CA LYS A 124 -9.80 -17.53 11.33
C LYS A 124 -9.97 -17.72 9.82
N CYS A 125 -10.11 -16.63 9.07
CA CYS A 125 -10.13 -16.67 7.60
C CYS A 125 -8.74 -17.07 7.05
N LYS A 126 -8.70 -17.63 5.83
CA LYS A 126 -7.44 -17.92 5.13
C LYS A 126 -6.71 -16.62 4.79
N ASP A 127 -5.41 -16.70 4.50
CA ASP A 127 -4.59 -15.49 4.26
C ASP A 127 -5.05 -14.64 3.06
N ASN A 128 -5.70 -15.27 2.07
CA ASN A 128 -6.25 -14.59 0.89
C ASN A 128 -7.68 -14.05 1.10
N GLU A 129 -8.27 -14.30 2.26
CA GLU A 129 -9.64 -13.98 2.58
C GLU A 129 -9.72 -12.98 3.74
N TRP A 130 -10.84 -12.26 3.84
CA TRP A 130 -11.12 -11.32 4.91
C TRP A 130 -12.59 -11.39 5.33
N PRO A 131 -12.91 -11.29 6.64
CA PRO A 131 -14.28 -11.25 7.11
C PRO A 131 -15.07 -10.08 6.49
N ASN A 132 -16.32 -10.35 6.11
CA ASN A 132 -17.30 -9.31 5.82
C ASN A 132 -17.57 -8.44 7.06
N GLN A 133 -18.29 -7.32 6.89
CA GLN A 133 -18.58 -6.37 7.97
C GLN A 133 -19.32 -7.02 9.15
N GLU A 134 -20.14 -8.04 8.88
CA GLU A 134 -20.89 -8.82 9.88
C GLU A 134 -20.07 -9.95 10.52
N LYS A 135 -18.85 -10.22 10.05
CA LYS A 135 -17.96 -11.31 10.52
C LYS A 135 -18.60 -12.70 10.44
N THR A 136 -19.44 -12.92 9.43
CA THR A 136 -20.14 -14.19 9.19
C THR A 136 -19.51 -15.02 8.08
N ILE A 137 -18.89 -14.36 7.09
CA ILE A 137 -18.37 -14.99 5.87
C ILE A 137 -16.97 -14.43 5.58
N CYS A 138 -16.06 -15.30 5.14
CA CYS A 138 -14.76 -14.93 4.60
C CYS A 138 -14.88 -14.65 3.09
N ASN A 139 -14.61 -13.41 2.68
CA ASN A 139 -14.61 -13.00 1.28
C ASN A 139 -13.17 -12.87 0.77
N GLU A 140 -12.92 -13.06 -0.52
CA GLU A 140 -11.59 -12.81 -1.09
C GLU A 140 -11.19 -11.34 -0.92
N LYS A 141 -9.94 -11.10 -0.51
CA LYS A 141 -9.40 -9.75 -0.35
C LYS A 141 -9.32 -9.04 -1.71
N GLN A 142 -9.68 -7.76 -1.74
CA GLN A 142 -9.50 -6.94 -2.95
C GLN A 142 -8.02 -6.61 -3.16
N ILE A 143 -7.58 -6.71 -4.42
CA ILE A 143 -6.20 -6.41 -4.82
C ILE A 143 -6.12 -4.92 -5.16
N GLU A 144 -5.28 -4.16 -4.45
CA GLU A 144 -5.00 -2.75 -4.73
C GLU A 144 -3.59 -2.56 -5.30
N PHE A 145 -3.52 -1.92 -6.48
CA PHE A 145 -2.31 -1.40 -7.12
C PHE A 145 -2.69 -0.11 -7.87
N LEU A 146 -1.71 0.71 -8.25
CA LEU A 146 -1.96 1.93 -9.02
C LEU A 146 -2.31 1.54 -10.48
N SER A 147 -3.59 1.28 -10.71
CA SER A 147 -4.06 0.68 -11.96
C SER A 147 -4.10 1.72 -13.07
N PHE A 148 -3.79 1.29 -14.30
CA PHE A 148 -4.04 2.07 -15.52
C PHE A 148 -5.54 2.32 -15.75
N VAL A 149 -6.39 1.46 -15.19
CA VAL A 149 -7.86 1.49 -15.35
C VAL A 149 -8.50 1.74 -13.99
N GLY A 150 -9.24 2.84 -13.85
CA GLY A 150 -10.09 3.13 -12.69
C GLY A 150 -9.53 4.13 -11.67
N ASP A 151 -8.23 4.44 -11.68
CA ASP A 151 -7.63 5.44 -10.79
C ASP A 151 -7.43 6.80 -11.52
N PRO A 152 -8.10 7.90 -11.11
CA PRO A 152 -7.97 9.20 -11.76
C PRO A 152 -6.55 9.79 -11.64
N LEU A 153 -5.82 9.44 -10.58
CA LEU A 153 -4.43 9.88 -10.36
C LEU A 153 -3.49 9.35 -11.45
N THR A 154 -3.64 8.07 -11.84
CA THR A 154 -2.82 7.46 -12.90
C THR A 154 -3.00 8.19 -14.22
N LEU A 155 -4.24 8.52 -14.58
CA LEU A 155 -4.54 9.26 -15.81
C LEU A 155 -3.88 10.65 -15.81
N VAL A 156 -3.96 11.38 -14.70
CA VAL A 156 -3.31 12.69 -14.55
C VAL A 156 -1.81 12.58 -14.73
N PHE A 157 -1.16 11.59 -14.12
CA PHE A 157 0.29 11.40 -14.27
C PHE A 157 0.71 11.06 -15.70
N ILE A 158 -0.08 10.25 -16.41
CA ILE A 158 0.18 9.92 -17.82
C ILE A 158 0.09 11.17 -18.68
N ILE A 159 -1.00 11.94 -18.56
CA ILE A 159 -1.22 13.16 -19.34
C ILE A 159 -0.11 14.17 -19.06
N LEU A 160 0.20 14.41 -17.79
CA LEU A 160 1.21 15.38 -17.39
C LEU A 160 2.62 14.97 -17.86
N SER A 161 2.99 13.69 -17.69
CA SER A 161 4.28 13.18 -18.16
C SER A 161 4.41 13.27 -19.69
N ALA A 162 3.38 12.85 -20.42
CA ALA A 162 3.36 12.92 -21.89
C ALA A 162 3.47 14.37 -22.40
N LEU A 163 2.71 15.29 -21.82
CA LEU A 163 2.75 16.71 -22.15
C LEU A 163 4.16 17.29 -21.93
N LEU A 164 4.74 17.04 -20.75
CA LEU A 164 6.08 17.56 -20.42
C LEU A 164 7.18 16.93 -21.27
N TYR A 165 7.06 15.65 -21.64
CA TYR A 165 7.95 14.99 -22.58
C TYR A 165 7.90 15.63 -23.98
N ILE A 166 6.69 15.97 -24.47
CA ILE A 166 6.51 16.67 -25.75
C ILE A 166 7.14 18.06 -25.67
N ILE A 167 6.86 18.83 -24.61
CA ILE A 167 7.45 20.17 -24.41
C ILE A 167 8.98 20.10 -24.40
N ALA A 168 9.58 19.16 -23.65
CA ALA A 168 11.02 18.97 -23.61
C ALA A 168 11.60 18.57 -24.98
N THR A 169 10.86 17.81 -25.77
CA THR A 169 11.24 17.44 -27.14
C THR A 169 11.20 18.64 -28.09
N VAL A 170 10.17 19.50 -27.99
CA VAL A 170 10.08 20.74 -28.76
C VAL A 170 11.24 21.68 -28.41
N ILE A 171 11.55 21.85 -27.12
CA ILE A 171 12.70 22.65 -26.66
C ILE A 171 14.01 22.08 -27.24
N LEU A 172 14.17 20.75 -27.27
CA LEU A 172 15.36 20.11 -27.83
C LEU A 172 15.47 20.39 -29.33
N GLY A 173 14.35 20.29 -30.06
CA GLY A 173 14.27 20.64 -31.47
C GLY A 173 14.67 22.10 -31.73
N ILE A 174 14.17 23.04 -30.94
CA ILE A 174 14.54 24.47 -31.02
C ILE A 174 16.05 24.64 -30.80
N LEU A 175 16.64 24.01 -29.78
CA LEU A 175 18.08 24.12 -29.51
C LEU A 175 18.96 23.52 -30.62
N ILE A 176 18.47 22.51 -31.34
CA ILE A 176 19.16 21.91 -32.48
C ILE A 176 19.02 22.79 -33.72
N SER A 177 17.81 23.29 -34.02
CA SER A 177 17.55 24.15 -35.19
C SER A 177 18.26 25.50 -35.08
N PHE A 178 18.32 26.10 -33.89
CA PHE A 178 19.00 27.38 -33.63
C PHE A 178 20.43 27.19 -33.10
N ARG A 179 21.09 26.07 -33.43
CA ARG A 179 22.44 25.71 -32.97
C ARG A 179 23.50 26.78 -33.24
N ASP A 180 23.38 27.49 -34.35
CA ASP A 180 24.35 28.51 -34.77
C ASP A 180 24.14 29.88 -34.11
N THR A 181 23.05 30.07 -33.36
CA THR A 181 22.82 31.32 -32.62
C THR A 181 23.85 31.48 -31.49
N PRO A 182 24.38 32.70 -31.27
CA PRO A 182 25.44 32.91 -30.29
C PRO A 182 24.96 32.67 -28.85
N VAL A 183 23.66 32.74 -28.56
CA VAL A 183 23.06 32.36 -27.27
C VAL A 183 23.15 30.85 -27.00
N VAL A 184 22.96 30.00 -28.02
CA VAL A 184 23.13 28.54 -27.87
C VAL A 184 24.61 28.17 -27.85
N LYS A 185 25.43 28.85 -28.65
CA LYS A 185 26.87 28.60 -28.78
C LYS A 185 27.67 29.02 -27.54
N SER A 186 27.24 30.07 -26.83
CA SER A 186 27.86 30.50 -25.56
C SER A 186 27.54 29.55 -24.40
N ASN A 187 26.42 28.82 -24.47
CA ASN A 187 25.87 28.01 -23.39
C ASN A 187 26.15 26.49 -23.56
N ASN A 188 27.41 26.12 -23.80
CA ASN A 188 27.91 24.74 -23.93
C ASN A 188 26.83 23.72 -24.35
N GLN A 189 26.48 23.77 -25.64
CA GLN A 189 25.33 23.07 -26.21
C GLN A 189 25.26 21.59 -25.83
N THR A 190 26.40 20.89 -25.77
CA THR A 190 26.45 19.47 -25.42
C THR A 190 25.85 19.20 -24.03
N LEU A 191 26.19 20.01 -23.02
CA LEU A 191 25.63 19.84 -21.65
C LEU A 191 24.13 20.13 -21.61
N SER A 192 23.69 21.18 -22.32
CA SER A 192 22.27 21.54 -22.40
C SER A 192 21.44 20.44 -23.08
N CYS A 193 21.97 19.81 -24.13
CA CYS A 193 21.34 18.65 -24.78
C CYS A 193 21.30 17.42 -23.87
N VAL A 194 22.41 17.09 -23.19
CA VAL A 194 22.45 15.95 -22.24
C VAL A 194 21.45 16.15 -21.11
N LEU A 195 21.40 17.35 -20.50
CA LEU A 195 20.43 17.70 -19.47
C LEU A 195 18.98 17.54 -19.95
N LEU A 196 18.69 17.96 -21.19
CA LEU A 196 17.33 17.87 -21.72
C LEU A 196 16.94 16.42 -22.05
N VAL A 197 17.88 15.62 -22.56
CA VAL A 197 17.69 14.18 -22.76
C VAL A 197 17.46 13.47 -21.42
N SER A 198 18.23 13.79 -20.38
CA SER A 198 18.04 13.19 -19.06
C SER A 198 16.72 13.59 -18.41
N ILE A 199 16.28 14.85 -18.55
CA ILE A 199 14.93 15.29 -18.13
C ILE A 199 13.83 14.52 -18.88
N LYS A 200 13.98 14.31 -20.19
CA LYS A 200 13.02 13.49 -20.97
C LYS A 200 12.94 12.05 -20.45
N LEU A 201 14.09 11.45 -20.14
CA LEU A 201 14.15 10.10 -19.55
C LEU A 201 13.51 10.06 -18.16
N SER A 202 13.64 11.13 -17.36
CA SER A 202 12.93 11.25 -16.07
C SER A 202 11.41 11.27 -16.25
N PHE A 203 10.86 11.99 -17.24
CA PHE A 203 9.43 11.93 -17.53
C PHE A 203 9.01 10.52 -17.99
N LEU A 204 9.80 9.89 -18.86
CA LEU A 204 9.52 8.52 -19.31
C LEU A 204 9.61 7.50 -18.17
N SER A 205 10.47 7.72 -17.17
CA SER A 205 10.60 6.81 -16.03
C SER A 205 9.31 6.69 -15.22
N VAL A 206 8.44 7.71 -15.23
CA VAL A 206 7.12 7.69 -14.59
C VAL A 206 6.31 6.47 -15.02
N PHE A 207 6.37 6.07 -16.29
CA PHE A 207 5.61 4.91 -16.78
C PHE A 207 6.02 3.58 -16.12
N LEU A 208 7.26 3.49 -15.59
CA LEU A 208 7.73 2.32 -14.83
C LEU A 208 7.13 2.25 -13.41
N PHE A 209 6.61 3.37 -12.89
CA PHE A 209 5.92 3.44 -11.60
C PHE A 209 4.41 3.14 -11.72
N LEU A 210 3.85 3.16 -12.94
CA LEU A 210 2.42 3.00 -13.18
C LEU A 210 2.07 1.56 -13.60
N GLY A 211 0.88 1.10 -13.21
CA GLY A 211 0.35 -0.20 -13.62
C GLY A 211 0.67 -1.33 -12.66
N ARG A 212 0.49 -2.56 -13.16
CA ARG A 212 0.74 -3.77 -12.37
C ARG A 212 2.25 -3.99 -12.25
N PRO A 213 2.83 -4.00 -11.03
CA PRO A 213 4.25 -4.22 -10.85
C PRO A 213 4.62 -5.66 -11.27
N VAL A 214 5.66 -5.76 -12.08
CA VAL A 214 6.38 -6.99 -12.44
C VAL A 214 7.85 -6.86 -12.02
N ASP A 215 8.57 -7.96 -11.82
CA ASP A 215 9.94 -7.91 -11.27
C ASP A 215 10.87 -6.98 -12.07
N ILE A 216 10.79 -7.05 -13.40
CA ILE A 216 11.58 -6.19 -14.29
C ILE A 216 11.23 -4.71 -14.09
N THR A 217 9.95 -4.37 -13.96
CA THR A 217 9.55 -2.97 -13.71
C THR A 217 10.02 -2.50 -12.34
N CYS A 218 9.99 -3.36 -11.31
CA CYS A 218 10.50 -3.02 -9.98
C CYS A 218 12.00 -2.71 -10.02
N MET A 219 12.80 -3.52 -10.72
CA MET A 219 14.23 -3.29 -10.88
C MET A 219 14.53 -1.99 -11.65
N LEU A 220 13.78 -1.73 -12.73
CA LEU A 220 14.04 -0.59 -13.62
C LEU A 220 13.54 0.74 -13.06
N ARG A 221 12.50 0.74 -12.21
CA ARG A 221 11.83 1.94 -11.71
C ARG A 221 12.79 2.89 -10.99
N GLN A 222 13.38 2.43 -9.89
CA GLN A 222 14.32 3.24 -9.10
C GLN A 222 15.64 3.46 -9.85
N THR A 223 16.11 2.44 -10.58
CA THR A 223 17.37 2.51 -11.33
C THR A 223 17.33 3.55 -12.46
N SER A 224 16.27 3.53 -13.28
CA SER A 224 16.10 4.46 -14.41
C SER A 224 15.93 5.88 -13.93
N PHE A 225 15.13 6.08 -12.88
CA PHE A 225 14.96 7.37 -12.25
C PHE A 225 16.30 7.87 -11.67
N GLY A 226 16.99 7.06 -10.87
CA GLY A 226 18.24 7.46 -10.23
C GLY A 226 19.36 7.83 -11.22
N ILE A 227 19.52 7.07 -12.31
CA ILE A 227 20.50 7.38 -13.36
C ILE A 227 20.14 8.67 -14.09
N SER A 228 18.89 8.79 -14.55
CA SER A 228 18.42 9.98 -15.29
C SER A 228 18.55 11.24 -14.43
N PHE A 229 18.24 11.09 -13.14
CA PHE A 229 18.34 12.14 -12.17
C PHE A 229 19.79 12.57 -11.90
N SER A 230 20.68 11.62 -11.64
CA SER A 230 22.11 11.90 -11.42
C SER A 230 22.70 12.62 -12.62
N ILE A 231 22.44 12.17 -13.85
CA ILE A 231 22.91 12.85 -15.07
C ILE A 231 22.41 14.30 -15.12
N SER A 232 21.12 14.51 -14.79
CA SER A 232 20.52 15.85 -14.81
C SER A 232 21.21 16.80 -13.83
N VAL A 233 21.36 16.41 -12.56
CA VAL A 233 22.01 17.26 -11.55
C VAL A 233 23.49 17.42 -11.84
N SER A 234 24.19 16.39 -12.29
CA SER A 234 25.60 16.52 -12.67
C SER A 234 25.77 17.50 -13.82
N CYS A 235 24.84 17.56 -14.78
CA CYS A 235 24.86 18.58 -15.83
C CYS A 235 24.65 19.99 -15.27
N VAL A 236 23.73 20.16 -14.31
CA VAL A 236 23.52 21.46 -13.64
C VAL A 236 24.75 21.88 -12.86
N LEU A 237 25.35 20.96 -12.08
CA LEU A 237 26.58 21.19 -11.33
C LEU A 237 27.75 21.55 -12.26
N ALA A 238 27.94 20.79 -13.34
CA ALA A 238 28.99 21.06 -14.32
C ALA A 238 28.81 22.44 -14.96
N LYS A 239 27.56 22.82 -15.22
CA LYS A 239 27.21 24.13 -15.77
C LYS A 239 27.46 25.27 -14.78
N THR A 240 27.13 25.11 -13.50
CA THR A 240 27.42 26.13 -12.47
C THR A 240 28.92 26.27 -12.22
N ILE A 241 29.68 25.17 -12.21
CA ILE A 241 31.15 25.19 -12.15
C ILE A 241 31.73 25.97 -13.33
N MET A 242 31.24 25.75 -14.55
CA MET A 242 31.68 26.52 -15.72
C MET A 242 31.45 28.02 -15.57
N VAL A 243 30.29 28.43 -15.04
CA VAL A 243 30.00 29.83 -14.75
C VAL A 243 30.99 30.36 -13.71
N CYS A 244 31.21 29.65 -12.60
CA CYS A 244 32.16 30.05 -11.57
C CYS A 244 33.60 30.22 -12.10
N ILE A 245 34.08 29.30 -12.93
CA ILE A 245 35.44 29.36 -13.51
C ILE A 245 35.59 30.57 -14.43
N ALA A 246 34.59 30.85 -15.26
CA ALA A 246 34.60 31.98 -16.19
C ALA A 246 34.81 33.32 -15.47
N PHE A 247 34.26 33.48 -14.26
CA PHE A 247 34.36 34.70 -13.47
C PHE A 247 35.53 34.76 -12.48
N LYS A 248 35.91 33.63 -11.84
CA LYS A 248 36.93 33.65 -10.77
C LYS A 248 38.36 33.43 -11.23
N VAL A 249 38.59 32.65 -12.29
CA VAL A 249 39.94 32.12 -12.60
C VAL A 249 40.53 32.73 -13.86
N THR A 250 39.70 33.19 -14.80
CA THR A 250 40.16 33.70 -16.09
C THR A 250 40.06 35.22 -16.20
N LYS A 251 41.16 35.88 -16.57
CA LYS A 251 41.08 37.18 -17.25
C LYS A 251 40.08 37.05 -18.42
N PRO A 252 39.09 37.96 -18.57
CA PRO A 252 38.12 37.88 -19.65
C PRO A 252 38.86 37.90 -21.00
N GLY A 253 38.78 36.81 -21.76
CA GLY A 253 39.35 36.71 -23.10
C GLY A 253 40.39 35.61 -23.37
N SER A 254 40.89 34.85 -22.37
CA SER A 254 41.84 33.77 -22.67
C SER A 254 41.16 32.53 -23.29
N PRO A 255 41.61 32.00 -24.45
CA PRO A 255 41.02 30.81 -25.08
C PRO A 255 41.28 29.52 -24.28
N TRP A 256 42.35 29.50 -23.48
CA TRP A 256 42.76 28.35 -22.69
C TRP A 256 41.78 28.03 -21.54
N GLY A 257 41.25 29.04 -20.85
CA GLY A 257 40.33 28.79 -19.74
C GLY A 257 38.94 28.31 -20.17
N LYS A 258 38.44 28.73 -21.35
CA LYS A 258 37.21 28.17 -21.93
C LYS A 258 37.33 26.68 -22.23
N LEU A 259 38.46 26.26 -22.80
CA LEU A 259 38.71 24.86 -23.14
C LEU A 259 38.82 23.98 -21.89
N ILE A 260 39.51 24.48 -20.85
CA ILE A 260 39.67 23.79 -19.56
C ILE A 260 38.31 23.61 -18.88
N GLY A 261 37.47 24.64 -18.84
CA GLY A 261 36.13 24.56 -18.26
C GLY A 261 35.22 23.54 -18.96
N VAL A 262 35.25 23.47 -20.30
CA VAL A 262 34.44 22.49 -21.07
C VAL A 262 34.90 21.06 -20.83
N LYS A 263 36.22 20.82 -20.78
CA LYS A 263 36.78 19.48 -20.49
C LYS A 263 36.40 19.04 -19.07
N LEU A 264 36.59 19.92 -18.08
CA LEU A 264 36.25 19.63 -16.68
C LEU A 264 34.76 19.30 -16.52
N ALA A 265 33.87 20.08 -17.14
CA ALA A 265 32.44 19.86 -17.07
C ALA A 265 32.01 18.47 -17.58
N LYS A 266 32.60 17.99 -18.68
CA LYS A 266 32.34 16.64 -19.20
C LYS A 266 32.81 15.55 -18.23
N TRP A 267 33.99 15.72 -17.64
CA TRP A 267 34.52 14.80 -16.63
C TRP A 267 33.64 14.74 -15.38
N VAL A 268 33.14 15.90 -14.90
CA VAL A 268 32.21 15.95 -13.76
C VAL A 268 30.95 15.14 -14.06
N VAL A 269 30.31 15.34 -15.22
CA VAL A 269 29.11 14.58 -15.61
C VAL A 269 29.41 13.09 -15.69
N PHE A 270 30.52 12.71 -16.32
CA PHE A 270 30.91 11.31 -16.48
C PHE A 270 31.16 10.62 -15.13
N ILE A 271 31.99 11.20 -14.26
CA ILE A 271 32.35 10.60 -12.98
C ILE A 271 31.14 10.49 -12.05
N CYS A 272 30.33 11.55 -11.92
CA CYS A 272 29.14 11.48 -11.07
C CYS A 272 28.14 10.44 -11.56
N SER A 273 27.88 10.39 -12.88
CA SER A 273 26.95 9.40 -13.45
C SER A 273 27.49 7.97 -13.33
N LEU A 274 28.82 7.78 -13.45
CA LEU A 274 29.46 6.48 -13.29
C LEU A 274 29.30 5.96 -11.85
N ILE A 275 29.49 6.82 -10.85
CA ILE A 275 29.29 6.44 -9.44
C ILE A 275 27.85 5.97 -9.21
N GLN A 276 26.85 6.73 -9.69
CA GLN A 276 25.43 6.31 -9.57
C GLN A 276 25.17 4.97 -10.27
N CYS A 277 25.72 4.78 -11.47
CA CYS A 277 25.57 3.54 -12.23
C CYS A 277 26.15 2.35 -11.45
N LEU A 278 27.34 2.49 -10.88
CA LEU A 278 27.98 1.45 -10.07
C LEU A 278 27.16 1.11 -8.82
N ILE A 279 26.64 2.12 -8.10
CA ILE A 279 25.77 1.90 -6.93
C ILE A 279 24.55 1.07 -7.35
N ASN A 280 23.90 1.41 -8.45
CA ASN A 280 22.71 0.71 -8.93
C ASN A 280 23.03 -0.73 -9.38
N VAL A 281 24.14 -0.94 -10.09
CA VAL A 281 24.57 -2.29 -10.51
C VAL A 281 24.87 -3.18 -9.31
N ILE A 282 25.56 -2.64 -8.29
CA ILE A 282 25.84 -3.36 -7.04
C ILE A 282 24.54 -3.72 -6.33
N TRP A 283 23.61 -2.77 -6.21
CA TRP A 283 22.32 -3.01 -5.58
C TRP A 283 21.52 -4.11 -6.30
N LEU A 284 21.39 -4.01 -7.62
CA LEU A 284 20.69 -5.03 -8.43
C LEU A 284 21.37 -6.40 -8.38
N SER A 285 22.70 -6.46 -8.19
CA SER A 285 23.43 -7.73 -8.13
C SER A 285 23.30 -8.43 -6.79
N ILE A 286 23.24 -7.68 -5.67
CA ILE A 286 23.21 -8.25 -4.32
C ILE A 286 21.78 -8.48 -3.83
N SER A 287 20.88 -7.53 -4.08
CA SER A 287 19.51 -7.54 -3.55
C SER A 287 18.57 -6.78 -4.50
N PRO A 288 18.24 -7.37 -5.66
CA PRO A 288 17.38 -6.71 -6.63
C PRO A 288 15.96 -6.51 -6.08
N PRO A 289 15.30 -5.39 -6.42
CA PRO A 289 13.88 -5.20 -6.12
C PRO A 289 13.01 -6.28 -6.78
N TYR A 290 11.99 -6.75 -6.07
CA TYR A 290 11.08 -7.80 -6.51
C TYR A 290 9.62 -7.47 -6.16
N VAL A 291 8.68 -8.14 -6.81
CA VAL A 291 7.26 -7.96 -6.52
C VAL A 291 6.89 -8.65 -5.21
N GLU A 292 6.31 -7.89 -4.28
CA GLU A 292 5.82 -8.39 -3.00
C GLU A 292 4.29 -8.25 -2.92
N ILE A 293 3.65 -9.31 -2.45
CA ILE A 293 2.21 -9.37 -2.22
C ILE A 293 1.99 -9.23 -0.71
N ASN A 294 1.67 -8.02 -0.27
CA ASN A 294 1.46 -7.72 1.15
C ASN A 294 -0.03 -7.85 1.51
N SER A 295 -0.36 -8.94 2.20
CA SER A 295 -1.71 -9.28 2.68
C SER A 295 -1.97 -8.88 4.14
N HIS A 296 -0.94 -8.38 4.85
CA HIS A 296 -0.98 -8.04 6.28
C HIS A 296 -0.94 -6.54 6.59
N SER A 297 -0.56 -5.69 5.62
CA SER A 297 -0.33 -4.26 5.84
C SER A 297 -1.63 -3.46 6.00
N GLU A 298 -2.70 -3.84 5.28
CA GLU A 298 -4.04 -3.26 5.44
C GLU A 298 -5.10 -4.36 5.66
N PRO A 299 -5.97 -4.23 6.68
CA PRO A 299 -7.09 -5.14 6.90
C PRO A 299 -8.01 -5.18 5.67
N GLY A 300 -8.22 -6.37 5.09
CA GLY A 300 -9.17 -6.59 3.99
C GLY A 300 -8.67 -6.33 2.57
N LYS A 301 -7.40 -6.00 2.40
CA LYS A 301 -6.80 -5.72 1.08
C LYS A 301 -5.50 -6.49 0.87
N ILE A 302 -5.22 -6.81 -0.38
CA ILE A 302 -3.93 -7.32 -0.85
C ILE A 302 -3.25 -6.19 -1.62
N ILE A 303 -2.14 -5.68 -1.11
CA ILE A 303 -1.37 -4.64 -1.77
C ILE A 303 -0.26 -5.31 -2.56
N ILE A 304 -0.25 -5.14 -3.89
CA ILE A 304 0.88 -5.57 -4.73
C ILE A 304 1.80 -4.37 -4.92
N GLN A 305 3.03 -4.49 -4.40
CA GLN A 305 4.02 -3.42 -4.44
C GLN A 305 5.41 -3.97 -4.78
N CYS A 306 6.32 -3.09 -5.22
CA CYS A 306 7.73 -3.45 -5.35
C CYS A 306 8.40 -3.35 -3.98
N ASN A 307 8.93 -4.46 -3.48
CA ASN A 307 9.85 -4.46 -2.36
C ASN A 307 11.25 -4.13 -2.91
N GLU A 308 11.94 -3.20 -2.26
CA GLU A 308 13.24 -2.71 -2.70
C GLU A 308 14.39 -3.70 -2.41
N GLY A 309 14.10 -4.82 -1.75
CA GLY A 309 15.02 -5.91 -1.45
C GLY A 309 15.98 -5.58 -0.29
N SER A 310 16.73 -4.48 -0.42
CA SER A 310 17.62 -3.96 0.60
C SER A 310 17.33 -2.49 0.90
N VAL A 311 16.78 -2.24 2.09
CA VAL A 311 16.52 -0.90 2.61
C VAL A 311 17.81 -0.07 2.68
N VAL A 312 18.92 -0.71 3.04
CA VAL A 312 20.24 -0.05 3.12
C VAL A 312 20.70 0.41 1.74
N ALA A 313 20.60 -0.45 0.72
CA ALA A 313 21.01 -0.12 -0.64
C ALA A 313 20.15 0.99 -1.24
N PHE A 314 18.84 0.95 -1.00
CA PHE A 314 17.91 2.02 -1.37
C PHE A 314 18.32 3.37 -0.75
N TYR A 315 18.62 3.42 0.54
CA TYR A 315 19.07 4.66 1.18
C TYR A 315 20.45 5.12 0.70
N ILE A 316 21.35 4.23 0.30
CA ILE A 316 22.64 4.60 -0.31
C ILE A 316 22.41 5.34 -1.63
N VAL A 317 21.51 4.85 -2.48
CA VAL A 317 21.11 5.51 -3.74
C VAL A 317 20.55 6.90 -3.44
N LEU A 318 19.55 7.01 -2.56
CA LEU A 318 18.94 8.29 -2.20
C LEU A 318 19.95 9.27 -1.58
N SER A 319 20.83 8.78 -0.72
CA SER A 319 21.85 9.60 -0.05
C SER A 319 22.85 10.17 -1.05
N TYR A 320 23.28 9.38 -2.05
CA TYR A 320 24.16 9.89 -3.10
C TYR A 320 23.47 10.97 -3.95
N MET A 321 22.21 10.75 -4.34
CA MET A 321 21.43 11.76 -5.08
C MET A 321 21.23 13.05 -4.25
N GLY A 322 20.96 12.92 -2.96
CA GLY A 322 20.85 14.03 -2.02
C GLY A 322 22.15 14.82 -1.84
N LEU A 323 23.29 14.11 -1.74
CA LEU A 323 24.63 14.72 -1.71
C LEU A 323 24.89 15.51 -3.00
N LEU A 324 24.65 14.90 -4.16
CA LEU A 324 24.85 15.54 -5.46
C LEU A 324 23.98 16.78 -5.62
N ALA A 325 22.71 16.71 -5.20
CA ALA A 325 21.78 17.84 -5.22
C ALA A 325 22.23 18.97 -4.28
N SER A 326 22.71 18.62 -3.08
CA SER A 326 23.20 19.58 -2.08
C SER A 326 24.45 20.30 -2.56
N VAL A 327 25.44 19.58 -3.11
CA VAL A 327 26.64 20.19 -3.71
C VAL A 327 26.27 21.10 -4.87
N SER A 328 25.38 20.64 -5.75
CA SER A 328 24.88 21.45 -6.87
C SER A 328 24.16 22.73 -6.40
N PHE A 329 23.33 22.65 -5.36
CA PHE A 329 22.65 23.80 -4.79
C PHE A 329 23.64 24.80 -4.17
N ILE A 330 24.62 24.33 -3.38
CA ILE A 330 25.64 25.20 -2.78
C ILE A 330 26.42 25.95 -3.85
N VAL A 331 26.88 25.25 -4.89
CA VAL A 331 27.64 25.87 -5.99
C VAL A 331 26.75 26.85 -6.78
N ALA A 332 25.49 26.50 -7.05
CA ALA A 332 24.53 27.39 -7.70
C ALA A 332 24.30 28.66 -6.88
N PHE A 333 24.09 28.51 -5.57
CA PHE A 333 23.88 29.63 -4.65
C PHE A 333 25.08 30.56 -4.58
N LEU A 334 26.31 30.04 -4.61
CA LEU A 334 27.53 30.85 -4.70
C LEU A 334 27.65 31.55 -6.06
N ALA A 335 27.21 30.92 -7.15
CA ALA A 335 27.25 31.51 -8.49
C ALA A 335 26.24 32.68 -8.65
N ARG A 336 25.17 32.75 -7.83
CA ARG A 336 24.12 33.78 -7.95
C ARG A 336 24.63 35.21 -7.76
N THR A 337 25.75 35.39 -7.06
CA THR A 337 26.35 36.70 -6.80
C THR A 337 27.26 37.17 -7.93
N LEU A 338 27.52 36.31 -8.93
CA LEU A 338 28.36 36.67 -10.07
C LEU A 338 27.54 37.50 -11.09
N PRO A 339 28.12 38.58 -11.63
CA PRO A 339 27.47 39.42 -12.64
C PRO A 339 27.41 38.66 -13.98
N ASP A 340 26.37 37.84 -14.16
CA ASP A 340 26.18 37.07 -15.39
C ASP A 340 25.29 37.81 -16.40
N SER A 341 25.67 37.68 -17.68
CA SER A 341 25.10 38.39 -18.83
C SER A 341 23.57 38.23 -19.01
N PHE A 342 22.95 37.19 -18.41
CA PHE A 342 21.52 36.88 -18.55
C PHE A 342 20.77 36.45 -17.27
N ASN A 343 21.25 36.80 -16.06
CA ASN A 343 20.69 36.27 -14.81
C ASN A 343 20.63 34.72 -14.77
N GLU A 344 21.43 34.04 -15.59
CA GLU A 344 21.35 32.59 -15.80
C GLU A 344 21.66 31.82 -14.51
N ALA A 345 22.66 32.26 -13.74
CA ALA A 345 22.97 31.71 -12.42
C ALA A 345 21.79 31.80 -11.44
N LYS A 346 20.94 32.84 -11.52
CA LYS A 346 19.76 32.98 -10.66
C LYS A 346 18.70 31.95 -11.02
N TYR A 347 18.43 31.75 -12.30
CA TYR A 347 17.48 30.72 -12.76
C TYR A 347 17.93 29.30 -12.39
N ILE A 348 19.23 29.01 -12.50
CA ILE A 348 19.79 27.73 -12.06
C ILE A 348 19.65 27.55 -10.55
N THR A 349 19.92 28.59 -9.76
CA THR A 349 19.77 28.55 -8.30
C THR A 349 18.31 28.31 -7.89
N PHE A 350 17.38 29.04 -8.51
CA PHE A 350 15.95 28.87 -8.24
C PHE A 350 15.48 27.45 -8.59
N SER A 351 15.96 26.92 -9.72
CA SER A 351 15.70 25.55 -10.15
C SER A 351 16.21 24.51 -9.14
N MET A 352 17.46 24.65 -8.67
CA MET A 352 18.04 23.77 -7.66
C MET A 352 17.38 23.90 -6.28
N LEU A 353 16.88 25.09 -5.93
CA LEU A 353 16.11 25.30 -4.70
C LEU A 353 14.77 24.57 -4.75
N LEU A 354 14.00 24.77 -5.84
CA LEU A 354 12.75 24.04 -6.07
C LEU A 354 13.00 22.54 -6.04
N PHE A 355 14.04 22.09 -6.74
CA PHE A 355 14.47 20.71 -6.73
C PHE A 355 14.66 20.18 -5.31
N CYS A 356 15.52 20.79 -4.50
CA CYS A 356 15.79 20.33 -3.14
C CYS A 356 14.54 20.37 -2.26
N SER A 357 13.70 21.40 -2.40
CA SER A 357 12.47 21.53 -1.61
C SER A 357 11.49 20.38 -1.85
N VAL A 358 11.33 19.94 -3.10
CA VAL A 358 10.44 18.82 -3.46
C VAL A 358 10.92 17.51 -2.84
N TRP A 359 12.23 17.26 -2.84
CA TRP A 359 12.77 16.03 -2.27
C TRP A 359 12.77 16.02 -0.74
N ILE A 360 13.00 17.18 -0.11
CA ILE A 360 12.89 17.30 1.35
C ILE A 360 11.44 17.07 1.80
N THR A 361 10.45 17.62 1.10
CA THR A 361 9.03 17.44 1.44
C THR A 361 8.51 16.04 1.08
N MET A 362 9.13 15.37 0.11
CA MET A 362 8.80 13.99 -0.27
C MET A 362 9.08 13.00 0.87
N ILE A 363 10.18 13.15 1.63
CA ILE A 363 10.55 12.22 2.71
C ILE A 363 9.42 12.01 3.74
N PRO A 364 8.88 13.06 4.41
CA PRO A 364 7.80 12.86 5.37
C PRO A 364 6.50 12.38 4.71
N ALA A 365 6.21 12.79 3.47
CA ALA A 365 5.03 12.31 2.74
C ALA A 365 5.13 10.81 2.39
N TYR A 366 6.32 10.34 2.00
CA TYR A 366 6.60 8.93 1.74
C TYR A 366 6.46 8.10 3.01
N LEU A 367 7.00 8.56 4.14
CA LEU A 367 6.90 7.84 5.42
C LEU A 367 5.48 7.85 6.02
N SER A 368 4.66 8.83 5.67
CA SER A 368 3.29 8.97 6.20
C SER A 368 2.23 8.25 5.36
N THR A 369 2.54 7.89 4.11
CA THR A 369 1.61 7.24 3.18
C THR A 369 1.94 5.77 3.00
N LYS A 370 0.95 4.96 2.63
CA LYS A 370 1.10 3.51 2.42
C LYS A 370 0.47 3.09 1.10
N GLY A 371 0.93 1.93 0.59
CA GLY A 371 0.39 1.31 -0.62
C GLY A 371 0.48 2.21 -1.85
N LYS A 372 -0.64 2.36 -2.57
CA LYS A 372 -0.68 3.07 -3.86
C LYS A 372 -0.33 4.56 -3.77
N TYR A 373 -0.61 5.21 -2.64
CA TYR A 373 -0.33 6.64 -2.46
C TYR A 373 1.16 6.94 -2.27
N MET A 374 1.93 5.99 -1.73
CA MET A 374 3.39 6.11 -1.59
C MET A 374 4.05 6.27 -2.97
N VAL A 375 3.65 5.43 -3.93
CA VAL A 375 4.11 5.49 -5.33
C VAL A 375 3.68 6.79 -6.00
N ALA A 376 2.45 7.27 -5.73
CA ALA A 376 1.96 8.54 -6.27
C ALA A 376 2.79 9.74 -5.79
N VAL A 377 3.22 9.74 -4.53
CA VAL A 377 4.12 10.77 -3.97
C VAL A 377 5.48 10.76 -4.67
N GLU A 378 6.06 9.59 -4.94
CA GLU A 378 7.30 9.47 -5.71
C GLU A 378 7.14 10.05 -7.13
N VAL A 379 6.10 9.65 -7.85
CA VAL A 379 5.82 10.14 -9.21
C VAL A 379 5.64 11.64 -9.23
N PHE A 380 4.90 12.20 -8.26
CA PHE A 380 4.72 13.64 -8.13
C PHE A 380 6.06 14.37 -7.93
N ALA A 381 6.94 13.83 -7.07
CA ALA A 381 8.26 14.40 -6.82
C ALA A 381 9.14 14.37 -8.09
N ILE A 382 9.13 13.26 -8.85
CA ILE A 382 9.88 13.12 -10.11
C ILE A 382 9.42 14.16 -11.14
N ILE A 383 8.10 14.27 -11.35
CA ILE A 383 7.52 15.21 -12.32
C ILE A 383 7.80 16.65 -11.90
N SER A 384 7.48 17.02 -10.66
CA SER A 384 7.62 18.40 -10.16
C SER A 384 9.07 18.87 -10.21
N SER A 385 10.00 18.02 -9.78
CA SER A 385 11.42 18.38 -9.76
C SER A 385 12.04 18.48 -11.17
N SER A 386 11.66 17.57 -12.08
CA SER A 386 12.08 17.63 -13.50
C SER A 386 11.46 18.81 -14.24
N CYS A 387 10.21 19.14 -13.94
CA CYS A 387 9.50 20.32 -14.41
C CYS A 387 10.22 21.62 -13.97
N GLY A 388 10.64 21.69 -12.71
CA GLY A 388 11.46 22.80 -12.18
C GLY A 388 12.79 22.98 -12.92
N LEU A 389 13.48 21.88 -13.25
CA LEU A 389 14.70 21.91 -14.08
C LEU A 389 14.41 22.40 -15.50
N LEU A 390 13.37 21.87 -16.14
CA LEU A 390 13.00 22.20 -17.51
C LEU A 390 12.65 23.69 -17.66
N PHE A 391 11.65 24.15 -16.91
CA PHE A 391 11.12 25.50 -17.10
C PHE A 391 12.08 26.57 -16.59
N CYS A 392 12.71 26.39 -15.43
CA CYS A 392 13.60 27.43 -14.92
C CYS A 392 14.84 27.62 -15.81
N ILE A 393 15.42 26.54 -16.36
CA ILE A 393 16.67 26.62 -17.10
C ILE A 393 16.45 26.93 -18.59
N PHE A 394 15.41 26.38 -19.21
CA PHE A 394 15.23 26.47 -20.66
C PHE A 394 14.16 27.47 -21.10
N LEU A 395 13.11 27.73 -20.31
CA LEU A 395 12.05 28.67 -20.71
C LEU A 395 12.58 30.10 -20.97
N PRO A 396 13.45 30.69 -20.12
CA PRO A 396 14.04 31.99 -20.40
C PRO A 396 14.82 32.02 -21.72
N LYS A 397 15.47 30.91 -22.08
CA LYS A 397 16.29 30.79 -23.29
C LYS A 397 15.44 30.63 -24.54
N CYS A 398 14.43 29.79 -24.50
CA CYS A 398 13.46 29.66 -25.59
C CYS A 398 12.72 30.99 -25.83
N TYR A 399 12.38 31.72 -24.75
CA TYR A 399 11.77 33.04 -24.86
C TYR A 399 12.68 34.04 -25.59
N ILE A 400 13.96 34.12 -25.23
CA ILE A 400 14.93 34.99 -25.92
C ILE A 400 15.14 34.56 -27.38
N ILE A 401 15.26 33.26 -27.64
CA ILE A 401 15.48 32.74 -29.00
C ILE A 401 14.31 33.07 -29.93
N LEU A 402 13.07 32.91 -29.47
CA LEU A 402 11.87 33.06 -30.30
C LEU A 402 11.30 34.48 -30.35
N PHE A 403 11.26 35.18 -29.22
CA PHE A 403 10.53 36.45 -29.09
C PHE A 403 11.43 37.68 -28.98
N LYS A 404 12.74 37.51 -28.75
CA LYS A 404 13.71 38.62 -28.68
C LYS A 404 14.96 38.38 -29.53
N PRO A 405 14.81 38.28 -30.87
CA PRO A 405 15.93 38.06 -31.77
C PRO A 405 17.00 39.17 -31.69
N GLU A 406 16.65 40.39 -31.26
CA GLU A 406 17.61 41.48 -31.05
C GLU A 406 18.64 41.21 -29.95
N MET A 407 18.36 40.28 -29.03
CA MET A 407 19.29 39.85 -27.98
C MET A 407 20.18 38.66 -28.43
N ASN A 408 19.95 38.12 -29.63
CA ASN A 408 20.72 37.02 -30.22
C ASN A 408 21.88 37.49 -31.11
N THR A 409 22.22 38.77 -31.13
CA THR A 409 23.37 39.30 -31.88
C THR A 409 24.65 39.30 -31.04
N LYS A 410 25.79 38.97 -31.67
CA LYS A 410 27.12 38.99 -31.00
C LYS A 410 27.44 40.37 -30.41
N GLU A 411 26.99 41.45 -31.05
CA GLU A 411 27.20 42.83 -30.61
C GLU A 411 26.49 43.15 -29.30
N PHE A 412 25.25 42.68 -29.11
CA PHE A 412 24.51 42.86 -27.86
C PHE A 412 25.15 42.08 -26.70
N LEU A 413 25.65 40.87 -26.98
CA LEU A 413 26.39 40.04 -26.02
C LEU A 413 27.73 40.67 -25.59
N LEU A 414 28.46 41.28 -26.53
CA LEU A 414 29.74 41.93 -26.26
C LEU A 414 29.57 43.29 -25.56
N ARG A 415 28.54 44.07 -25.92
CA ARG A 415 28.27 45.39 -25.32
C ARG A 415 27.94 45.31 -23.83
N LYS A 416 27.35 44.21 -23.37
CA LYS A 416 26.98 43.96 -21.96
C LYS A 416 28.11 43.34 -21.12
N CYS A 417 29.17 42.81 -21.73
CA CYS A 417 30.37 42.35 -21.02
C CYS A 417 31.40 43.48 -20.78
N ASN A 418 31.29 44.59 -21.51
CA ASN A 418 32.19 45.74 -21.40
C ASN A 418 31.64 46.88 -20.53
N THR A 419 30.43 46.72 -19.99
CA THR A 419 29.80 47.55 -18.97
C THR A 419 29.62 46.72 -17.72
#